data_AF-A0A6I4NV34-F1
#
_entry.id   AF-A0A6I4NV34-F1
#
_cell.length_a   1.000
_cell.length_b   1.000
_cell.length_c   1.000
_cell.angle_alpha   90.00
_cell.angle_beta   90.00
_cell.angle_gamma   90.00
#
_symmetry.space_group_name_H-M   'P 1'
#
loop_
_entity.id
_entity.type
_entity.pdbx_description
1 polymer ?
#
loop_
_entity_poly.entity_id
_entity_poly.type
_entity_poly.pdbx_seq_one_letter_code
_entity_poly.pdbx_strand_id
1 'polypeptide(L)'
;MFWSRPKSSESPYFDVPDNERQAVTRELLREHPLSGQDVTNAVLDAWEDIFTSTIGVGRIGIDIFPTPQIMGFLLHELIPLRVSSSHNGWRKDSEASEKDLVFEPDLRFSTEVKTSSNSNLIYGNRSYGVENSGRGKKAKSGYYIAVNFQSWREAGRNQPRIRRVRFGWIDSTDWIAQTAETGQASSLPSIVYGSQLAIVFDD
;
A
#
# COMPACT_ATOMS: atom_id res chain seq x y z
N MET A 1 -22.19 -2.24 13.42
CA MET A 1 -21.52 -3.36 14.09
C MET A 1 -20.49 -3.92 13.10
N PHE A 2 -19.23 -3.52 13.20
CA PHE A 2 -18.21 -3.87 12.22
C PHE A 2 -17.40 -5.06 12.74
N TRP A 3 -17.94 -6.26 12.59
CA TRP A 3 -17.19 -7.48 12.87
C TRP A 3 -16.11 -7.65 11.80
N SER A 4 -14.88 -7.98 12.24
CA SER A 4 -13.88 -8.49 11.32
C SER A 4 -14.33 -9.85 10.77
N ARG A 5 -14.04 -10.11 9.50
CA ARG A 5 -14.33 -11.43 8.91
C ARG A 5 -13.42 -12.47 9.56
N PRO A 6 -13.87 -13.74 9.66
CA PRO A 6 -13.01 -14.83 10.10
C PRO A 6 -11.71 -14.86 9.30
N LYS A 7 -10.60 -15.04 10.00
CA LYS A 7 -9.27 -15.17 9.42
C LYS A 7 -9.06 -16.63 8.97
N SER A 8 -8.35 -16.84 7.86
CA SER A 8 -7.96 -18.19 7.42
C SER A 8 -6.91 -18.77 8.36
N SER A 9 -6.77 -20.11 8.42
CA SER A 9 -5.73 -20.79 9.21
C SER A 9 -4.30 -20.32 8.91
N GLU A 10 -4.06 -19.87 7.68
CA GLU A 10 -2.76 -19.34 7.22
C GLU A 10 -2.52 -17.87 7.60
N SER A 11 -3.50 -17.19 8.21
CA SER A 11 -3.36 -15.79 8.61
C SER A 11 -2.54 -15.71 9.91
N PRO A 12 -1.62 -14.73 10.04
CA PRO A 12 -0.98 -14.46 11.33
C PRO A 12 -1.97 -14.00 12.40
N TYR A 13 -3.19 -13.61 12.01
CA TYR A 13 -4.27 -13.21 12.90
C TYR A 13 -5.30 -14.31 13.15
N PHE A 14 -5.03 -15.56 12.73
CA PHE A 14 -5.92 -16.70 12.98
C PHE A 14 -6.12 -16.91 14.48
N ASP A 15 -7.38 -17.02 14.91
CA ASP A 15 -7.80 -17.09 16.32
C ASP A 15 -7.29 -15.94 17.23
N VAL A 16 -6.82 -14.83 16.64
CA VAL A 16 -6.40 -13.63 17.39
C VAL A 16 -7.58 -12.66 17.56
N PRO A 17 -7.96 -12.31 18.81
CA PRO A 17 -8.97 -11.30 19.08
C PRO A 17 -8.64 -9.94 18.45
N ASP A 18 -9.66 -9.20 18.01
CA ASP A 18 -9.48 -7.93 17.28
C ASP A 18 -8.61 -6.91 18.03
N ASN A 19 -8.70 -6.86 19.36
CA ASN A 19 -7.92 -5.98 20.24
C ASN A 19 -6.46 -6.40 20.43
N GLU A 20 -6.09 -7.63 20.06
CA GLU A 20 -4.74 -8.18 20.20
C GLU A 20 -3.96 -8.17 18.88
N ARG A 21 -4.65 -8.03 17.74
CA ARG A 21 -4.02 -8.02 16.40
C ARG A 21 -2.94 -6.96 16.25
N GLN A 22 -3.05 -5.82 16.95
CA GLN A 22 -2.01 -4.79 16.92
C GLN A 22 -0.67 -5.29 17.47
N ALA A 23 -0.67 -6.19 18.47
CA ALA A 23 0.55 -6.79 18.99
C ALA A 23 1.20 -7.73 17.96
N VAL A 24 0.37 -8.53 17.28
CA VAL A 24 0.82 -9.39 16.18
C VAL A 24 1.42 -8.56 15.04
N THR A 25 0.77 -7.47 14.64
CA THR A 25 1.27 -6.55 13.61
C THR A 25 2.65 -6.00 13.98
N ARG A 26 2.85 -5.59 15.23
CA ARG A 26 4.17 -5.10 15.68
C ARG A 26 5.26 -6.17 15.57
N GLU A 27 4.94 -7.42 15.87
CA GLU A 27 5.89 -8.52 15.75
C GLU A 27 6.22 -8.82 14.28
N LEU A 28 5.20 -8.88 13.41
CA LEU A 28 5.40 -9.04 11.97
C LEU A 28 6.32 -7.96 11.39
N LEU A 29 6.13 -6.70 11.80
CA LEU A 29 6.97 -5.58 11.36
C LEU A 29 8.38 -5.62 11.94
N ARG A 30 8.59 -6.25 13.11
CA ARG A 30 9.91 -6.45 13.71
C ARG A 30 10.71 -7.51 12.96
N GLU A 31 10.03 -8.52 12.43
CA GLU A 31 10.63 -9.58 11.62
C GLU A 31 10.87 -9.15 10.16
N HIS A 32 10.15 -8.14 9.69
CA HIS A 32 10.23 -7.67 8.32
C HIS A 32 11.62 -7.05 8.00
N PRO A 33 12.26 -7.34 6.84
CA PRO A 33 13.59 -6.82 6.50
C PRO A 33 13.66 -5.30 6.31
N LEU A 34 12.53 -4.65 5.98
CA LEU A 34 12.38 -3.20 5.99
C LEU A 34 11.78 -2.74 7.31
N SER A 35 12.40 -1.74 7.92
CA SER A 35 11.81 -1.02 9.05
C SER A 35 10.73 -0.05 8.60
N GLY A 36 9.92 0.43 9.54
CA GLY A 36 8.98 1.52 9.28
C GLY A 36 9.68 2.80 8.77
N GLN A 37 10.91 3.07 9.22
CA GLN A 37 11.68 4.22 8.75
C GLN A 37 12.15 4.06 7.30
N ASP A 38 12.57 2.85 6.90
CA ASP A 38 12.95 2.56 5.51
C ASP A 38 11.76 2.80 4.57
N VAL A 39 10.58 2.32 4.97
CA VAL A 39 9.32 2.54 4.23
C VAL A 39 8.97 4.02 4.16
N THR A 40 9.03 4.74 5.28
CA THR A 40 8.75 6.18 5.31
C THR A 40 9.70 6.95 4.39
N ASN A 41 11.01 6.68 4.47
CA ASN A 41 12.00 7.34 3.63
C ASN A 41 11.75 7.06 2.14
N ALA A 42 11.54 5.79 1.77
CA ALA A 42 11.27 5.43 0.38
C ALA A 42 10.02 6.13 -0.19
N VAL A 43 8.97 6.28 0.61
CA VAL A 43 7.74 6.98 0.19
C VAL A 43 7.95 8.48 0.06
N LEU A 44 8.60 9.12 1.02
CA LEU A 44 8.84 10.57 0.98
C LEU A 44 9.83 10.95 -0.13
N ASP A 45 10.89 10.17 -0.32
CA ASP A 45 11.85 10.38 -1.41
C ASP A 45 11.19 10.16 -2.77
N ALA A 46 10.36 9.11 -2.91
CA ALA A 46 9.59 8.90 -4.14
C ALA A 46 8.59 10.03 -4.41
N TRP A 47 8.02 10.63 -3.36
CA TRP A 47 7.16 11.80 -3.51
C TRP A 47 7.95 13.01 -4.00
N GLU A 48 9.11 13.29 -3.42
CA GLU A 48 9.99 14.39 -3.83
C GLU A 48 10.51 14.21 -5.26
N ASP A 49 10.84 12.98 -5.66
CA ASP A 49 11.22 12.65 -7.04
C ASP A 49 10.19 13.09 -8.06
N ILE A 50 8.90 12.93 -7.75
CA ILE A 50 7.83 13.34 -8.65
C ILE A 50 7.92 14.85 -8.93
N PHE A 51 8.18 15.68 -7.94
CA PHE A 51 8.20 17.15 -8.10
C PHE A 51 9.52 17.69 -8.61
N THR A 52 10.61 16.96 -8.40
CA THR A 52 11.92 17.30 -9.00
C THR A 52 12.05 16.80 -10.44
N SER A 53 11.11 15.96 -10.90
CA SER A 53 11.07 15.40 -12.25
C SER A 53 10.55 16.37 -13.31
N THR A 54 10.99 16.11 -14.55
CA THR A 54 10.54 16.82 -15.76
C THR A 54 9.96 15.85 -16.78
N ILE A 55 8.92 16.25 -17.50
CA ILE A 55 8.38 15.52 -18.66
C ILE A 55 8.52 16.41 -19.89
N GLY A 56 9.51 16.11 -20.73
CA GLY A 56 9.89 16.97 -21.84
C GLY A 56 10.35 18.34 -21.32
N VAL A 57 9.69 19.42 -21.74
CA VAL A 57 10.00 20.78 -21.31
C VAL A 57 9.27 21.22 -20.03
N GLY A 58 8.28 20.44 -19.56
CA GLY A 58 7.44 20.81 -18.41
C GLY A 58 7.89 20.15 -17.11
N ARG A 59 7.69 20.85 -15.98
CA ARG A 59 7.99 20.34 -14.63
C ARG A 59 6.71 20.03 -13.86
N ILE A 60 6.70 18.89 -13.15
CA ILE A 60 5.56 18.52 -12.32
C ILE A 60 5.48 19.47 -11.12
N GLY A 61 4.28 19.99 -10.88
CA GLY A 61 3.99 20.99 -9.85
C GLY A 61 4.29 22.44 -10.24
N ILE A 62 4.81 22.69 -11.44
CA ILE A 62 4.98 24.04 -11.99
C ILE A 62 4.15 24.19 -13.27
N ASP A 63 4.43 23.34 -14.26
CA ASP A 63 3.76 23.38 -15.57
C ASP A 63 2.72 22.26 -15.70
N ILE A 64 2.94 21.15 -15.00
CA ILE A 64 2.13 19.93 -15.07
C ILE A 64 1.53 19.63 -13.70
N PHE A 65 0.22 19.42 -13.64
CA PHE A 65 -0.51 19.13 -12.39
C PHE A 65 -1.26 17.80 -12.51
N PRO A 66 -0.59 16.65 -12.29
CA PRO A 66 -1.14 15.33 -12.59
C PRO A 66 -2.36 15.00 -11.73
N THR A 67 -3.33 14.25 -12.28
CA THR A 67 -4.46 13.76 -11.49
C THR A 67 -4.01 12.80 -10.38
N PRO A 68 -4.82 12.56 -9.33
CA PRO A 68 -4.51 11.56 -8.31
C PRO A 68 -4.17 10.17 -8.86
N GLN A 69 -4.79 9.77 -9.97
CA GLN A 69 -4.49 8.51 -10.63
C GLN A 69 -3.05 8.46 -11.16
N ILE A 70 -2.58 9.56 -11.76
CA ILE A 70 -1.20 9.65 -12.25
C ILE A 70 -0.22 9.72 -11.09
N MET A 71 -0.51 10.52 -10.05
CA MET A 71 0.31 10.58 -8.83
C MET A 71 0.43 9.20 -8.17
N GLY A 72 -0.69 8.47 -8.07
CA GLY A 72 -0.72 7.13 -7.51
C GLY A 72 0.06 6.12 -8.34
N PHE A 73 0.01 6.22 -9.67
CA PHE A 73 0.82 5.41 -10.59
C PHE A 73 2.32 5.68 -10.40
N LEU A 74 2.73 6.96 -10.38
CA LEU A 74 4.14 7.33 -10.19
C LEU A 74 4.69 6.82 -8.86
N LEU A 75 3.92 6.93 -7.76
CA LEU A 75 4.32 6.36 -6.47
C LEU A 75 4.46 4.83 -6.52
N HIS A 76 3.54 4.13 -7.21
CA HIS A 76 3.62 2.69 -7.40
C HIS A 76 4.90 2.28 -8.14
N GLU A 77 5.37 3.09 -9.07
CA GLU A 77 6.61 2.85 -9.82
C GLU A 77 7.85 3.22 -9.01
N LEU A 78 7.84 4.36 -8.33
CA LEU A 78 9.02 4.94 -7.70
C LEU A 78 9.33 4.37 -6.32
N ILE A 79 8.32 4.00 -5.51
CA ILE A 79 8.56 3.43 -4.17
C ILE A 79 9.39 2.15 -4.27
N PRO A 80 9.03 1.14 -5.11
CA PRO A 80 9.86 -0.05 -5.24
C PRO A 80 11.26 0.24 -5.76
N LEU A 81 11.41 1.17 -6.71
CA LEU A 81 12.71 1.57 -7.24
C LEU A 81 13.61 2.21 -6.16
N ARG A 82 13.03 3.03 -5.28
CA ARG A 82 13.73 3.64 -4.13
C ARG A 82 14.21 2.62 -3.12
N VAL A 83 13.38 1.63 -2.78
CA VAL A 83 13.81 0.54 -1.91
C VAL A 83 14.89 -0.30 -2.60
N SER A 84 14.70 -0.67 -3.86
CA SER A 84 15.65 -1.52 -4.59
C SER A 84 17.04 -0.88 -4.76
N SER A 85 17.10 0.45 -4.82
CA SER A 85 18.37 1.18 -4.95
C SER A 85 19.12 1.37 -3.62
N SER A 86 18.44 1.21 -2.49
CA SER A 86 18.99 1.46 -1.15
C SER A 86 19.09 0.21 -0.26
N HIS A 87 18.39 -0.87 -0.59
CA HIS A 87 18.38 -2.12 0.17
C HIS A 87 18.64 -3.34 -0.73
N ASN A 88 19.71 -4.08 -0.44
CA ASN A 88 20.06 -5.29 -1.17
C ASN A 88 18.99 -6.39 -1.03
N GLY A 89 18.78 -7.15 -2.11
CA GLY A 89 17.81 -8.25 -2.15
C GLY A 89 16.38 -7.80 -2.41
N TRP A 90 16.14 -6.51 -2.63
CA TRP A 90 14.86 -5.96 -3.04
C TRP A 90 14.88 -5.59 -4.53
N ARG A 91 13.77 -5.85 -5.21
CA ARG A 91 13.53 -5.39 -6.57
C ARG A 91 12.06 -5.02 -6.79
N LYS A 92 11.81 -4.25 -7.85
CA LYS A 92 10.47 -4.08 -8.40
C LYS A 92 9.94 -5.40 -8.99
N ASP A 93 8.62 -5.55 -9.04
CA ASP A 93 7.95 -6.60 -9.79
C ASP A 93 8.37 -6.66 -11.27
N SER A 94 8.38 -7.87 -11.80
CA SER A 94 8.69 -8.18 -13.20
C SER A 94 7.55 -8.94 -13.90
N GLU A 95 6.68 -9.57 -13.11
CA GLU A 95 5.52 -10.32 -13.58
C GLU A 95 4.26 -9.93 -12.80
N ALA A 96 3.10 -10.02 -13.44
CA ALA A 96 1.81 -9.67 -12.83
C ALA A 96 1.42 -10.56 -11.63
N SER A 97 2.12 -11.69 -11.42
CA SER A 97 1.94 -12.61 -10.31
C SER A 97 2.67 -12.15 -9.03
N GLU A 98 3.63 -11.24 -9.16
CA GLU A 98 4.49 -10.78 -8.07
C GLU A 98 3.86 -9.61 -7.30
N LYS A 99 4.28 -9.45 -6.03
CA LYS A 99 4.03 -8.23 -5.26
C LYS A 99 4.85 -7.08 -5.84
N ASP A 100 4.36 -5.85 -5.67
CA ASP A 100 4.97 -4.65 -6.28
C ASP A 100 6.45 -4.47 -5.89
N LEU A 101 6.78 -4.86 -4.66
CA LEU A 101 8.14 -4.86 -4.11
C LEU A 101 8.50 -6.30 -3.67
N VAL A 102 9.46 -6.91 -4.36
CA VAL A 102 9.84 -8.32 -4.17
C VAL A 102 11.10 -8.42 -3.34
N PHE A 103 11.06 -9.23 -2.28
CA PHE A 103 12.24 -9.61 -1.51
C PHE A 103 12.76 -10.97 -1.99
N GLU A 104 13.85 -10.95 -2.74
CA GLU A 104 14.40 -12.15 -3.39
C GLU A 104 14.89 -13.23 -2.40
N PRO A 105 15.49 -12.90 -1.24
CA PRO A 105 15.92 -13.92 -0.29
C PRO A 105 14.76 -14.72 0.32
N ASP A 106 13.57 -14.11 0.45
CA ASP A 106 12.38 -14.77 0.98
C ASP A 106 11.10 -14.04 0.54
N LEU A 107 10.38 -14.64 -0.41
CA LEU A 107 9.20 -14.04 -1.02
C LEU A 107 8.08 -13.74 -0.02
N ARG A 108 8.08 -14.33 1.18
CA ARG A 108 7.08 -14.05 2.23
C ARG A 108 7.09 -12.60 2.71
N PHE A 109 8.22 -11.90 2.58
CA PHE A 109 8.35 -10.48 2.91
C PHE A 109 8.04 -9.55 1.72
N SER A 110 7.73 -10.11 0.54
CA SER A 110 7.35 -9.28 -0.60
C SER A 110 6.07 -8.49 -0.28
N THR A 111 6.06 -7.23 -0.69
CA THR A 111 5.14 -6.21 -0.17
C THR A 111 4.37 -5.55 -1.31
N GLU A 112 3.06 -5.40 -1.11
CA GLU A 112 2.19 -4.67 -2.02
C GLU A 112 2.19 -3.17 -1.69
N VAL A 113 2.17 -2.31 -2.70
CA VAL A 113 1.95 -0.87 -2.53
C VAL A 113 0.47 -0.57 -2.83
N LYS A 114 -0.14 0.31 -2.05
CA LYS A 114 -1.49 0.84 -2.34
C LYS A 114 -1.50 2.32 -2.05
N THR A 115 -1.84 3.12 -3.05
CA THR A 115 -1.85 4.58 -2.94
C THR A 115 -3.28 5.12 -3.11
N SER A 116 -3.59 6.23 -2.43
CA SER A 116 -4.93 6.83 -2.47
C SER A 116 -4.90 8.31 -2.12
N SER A 117 -5.63 9.13 -2.87
CA SER A 117 -5.87 10.53 -2.51
C SER A 117 -7.00 10.72 -1.49
N ASN A 118 -7.65 9.64 -1.06
CA ASN A 118 -8.52 9.70 0.11
C ASN A 118 -7.66 9.95 1.36
N SER A 119 -8.16 10.74 2.30
CA SER A 119 -7.42 11.13 3.50
C SER A 119 -7.05 9.95 4.41
N ASN A 120 -7.79 8.84 4.35
CA ASN A 120 -7.64 7.76 5.31
C ASN A 120 -7.70 6.35 4.70
N LEU A 121 -8.40 6.18 3.57
CA LEU A 121 -8.72 4.88 3.01
C LEU A 121 -7.83 4.54 1.81
N ILE A 122 -7.48 3.27 1.68
CA ILE A 122 -6.96 2.67 0.45
C ILE A 122 -8.02 1.79 -0.22
N TYR A 123 -7.84 1.57 -1.51
CA TYR A 123 -8.74 0.78 -2.32
C TYR A 123 -7.96 -0.29 -3.07
N GLY A 124 -8.49 -1.51 -3.11
CA GLY A 124 -7.95 -2.60 -3.92
C GLY A 124 -8.70 -2.71 -5.24
N ASN A 125 -8.14 -3.42 -6.22
CA ASN A 125 -8.87 -3.74 -7.45
C ASN A 125 -10.13 -4.56 -7.13
N ARG A 126 -11.15 -4.49 -7.99
CA ARG A 126 -12.38 -5.32 -7.88
C ARG A 126 -12.10 -6.79 -7.59
N SER A 127 -11.03 -7.32 -8.20
CA SER A 127 -10.63 -8.72 -8.06
C SER A 127 -10.27 -9.11 -6.63
N TYR A 128 -9.89 -8.18 -5.75
CA TYR A 128 -9.44 -8.48 -4.39
C TYR A 128 -10.54 -9.10 -3.52
N GLY A 129 -11.76 -8.55 -3.55
CA GLY A 129 -12.88 -9.07 -2.77
C GLY A 129 -13.63 -10.25 -3.39
N VAL A 130 -13.17 -10.77 -4.55
CA VAL A 130 -13.72 -11.97 -5.18
C VAL A 130 -12.73 -13.12 -5.00
N GLU A 131 -13.15 -14.21 -4.36
CA GLU A 131 -12.38 -15.46 -4.34
C GLU A 131 -12.19 -15.95 -5.78
N ASN A 132 -10.95 -15.93 -6.23
CA ASN A 132 -10.58 -16.36 -7.57
C ASN A 132 -9.27 -17.13 -7.44
N SER A 133 -9.37 -18.35 -6.92
CA SER A 133 -8.29 -19.34 -6.83
C SER A 133 -7.96 -19.88 -8.23
N GLY A 134 -7.36 -19.03 -9.06
CA GLY A 134 -6.71 -19.45 -10.30
C GLY A 134 -5.22 -19.68 -10.04
N ARG A 135 -4.68 -20.78 -10.55
CA ARG A 135 -3.23 -21.06 -10.56
C ARG A 135 -2.50 -19.90 -11.27
N GLY A 136 -1.48 -19.32 -10.64
CA GLY A 136 -0.67 -18.22 -11.20
C GLY A 136 -1.15 -16.79 -10.92
N LYS A 137 -2.17 -16.59 -10.06
CA LYS A 137 -2.59 -15.25 -9.64
C LYS A 137 -1.81 -14.76 -8.42
N LYS A 138 -1.53 -13.45 -8.40
CA LYS A 138 -0.87 -12.74 -7.31
C LYS A 138 -1.51 -13.03 -5.95
N ALA A 139 -0.68 -13.40 -4.97
CA ALA A 139 -1.14 -13.61 -3.60
C ALA A 139 -1.75 -12.31 -3.06
N LYS A 140 -2.95 -12.39 -2.51
CA LYS A 140 -3.66 -11.21 -1.97
C LYS A 140 -3.41 -11.00 -0.48
N SER A 141 -3.18 -12.07 0.28
CA SER A 141 -2.64 -11.93 1.64
C SER A 141 -1.17 -11.53 1.58
N GLY A 142 -0.66 -10.82 2.59
CA GLY A 142 0.75 -10.45 2.69
C GLY A 142 0.98 -9.07 3.27
N TYR A 143 2.21 -8.57 3.15
CA TYR A 143 2.59 -7.23 3.55
C TYR A 143 2.08 -6.14 2.59
N TYR A 144 1.71 -4.98 3.14
CA TYR A 144 1.20 -3.82 2.42
C TYR A 144 1.81 -2.52 2.95
N ILE A 145 2.24 -1.66 2.02
CA ILE A 145 2.50 -0.25 2.24
C ILE A 145 1.30 0.53 1.71
N ALA A 146 0.59 1.21 2.62
CA ALA A 146 -0.58 2.01 2.31
C ALA A 146 -0.22 3.49 2.40
N VAL A 147 -0.31 4.22 1.28
CA VAL A 147 0.07 5.63 1.18
C VAL A 147 -1.16 6.48 0.90
N ASN A 148 -1.47 7.40 1.81
CA ASN A 148 -2.50 8.42 1.61
C ASN A 148 -1.85 9.77 1.31
N PHE A 149 -2.31 10.46 0.28
CA PHE A 149 -1.75 11.74 -0.17
C PHE A 149 -2.84 12.78 -0.49
N GLN A 150 -2.45 14.04 -0.63
CA GLN A 150 -3.36 15.12 -1.03
C GLN A 150 -3.52 15.20 -2.54
N SER A 151 -4.71 15.53 -3.00
CA SER A 151 -4.89 15.90 -4.41
C SER A 151 -4.51 17.37 -4.65
N TRP A 152 -4.19 17.74 -5.89
CA TRP A 152 -4.02 19.16 -6.26
C TRP A 152 -5.24 20.03 -5.94
N ARG A 153 -6.45 19.47 -6.11
CA ARG A 153 -7.70 20.17 -5.75
C ARG A 153 -7.73 20.56 -4.27
N GLU A 154 -7.22 19.70 -3.42
CA GLU A 154 -7.16 19.93 -1.98
C GLU A 154 -6.00 20.86 -1.61
N ALA A 155 -4.82 20.66 -2.19
CA ALA A 155 -3.64 21.46 -1.91
C ALA A 155 -3.80 22.93 -2.41
N GLY A 156 -4.69 23.15 -3.38
CA GLY A 156 -5.01 24.47 -3.91
C GLY A 156 -3.81 25.07 -4.62
N ARG A 157 -3.22 26.12 -4.03
CA ARG A 157 -2.00 26.78 -4.55
C ARG A 157 -0.71 26.17 -4.01
N ASN A 158 -0.79 25.25 -3.05
CA ASN A 158 0.36 24.60 -2.46
C ASN A 158 0.67 23.28 -3.17
N GLN A 159 1.90 22.80 -2.99
CA GLN A 159 2.28 21.45 -3.40
C GLN A 159 1.55 20.41 -2.52
N PRO A 160 0.90 19.39 -3.11
CA PRO A 160 0.27 18.33 -2.34
C PRO A 160 1.29 17.52 -1.55
N ARG A 161 0.86 16.97 -0.41
CA ARG A 161 1.72 16.22 0.51
C ARG A 161 1.30 14.78 0.68
N ILE A 162 2.25 13.93 1.08
CA ILE A 162 1.94 12.67 1.74
C ILE A 162 1.29 13.01 3.09
N ARG A 163 0.14 12.40 3.39
CA ARG A 163 -0.56 12.59 4.66
C ARG A 163 -0.17 11.52 5.66
N ARG A 164 -0.16 10.28 5.19
CA ARG A 164 -0.03 9.11 6.04
C ARG A 164 0.55 7.94 5.29
N VAL A 165 1.47 7.24 5.95
CA VAL A 165 1.99 5.97 5.48
C VAL A 165 1.70 4.93 6.55
N ARG A 166 1.16 3.79 6.12
CA ARG A 166 0.98 2.63 6.99
C ARG A 166 1.68 1.42 6.42
N PHE A 167 2.11 0.56 7.31
CA PHE A 167 2.80 -0.68 6.98
C PHE A 167 2.27 -1.83 7.83
N GLY A 168 2.05 -3.01 7.24
CA GLY A 168 1.52 -4.15 7.97
C GLY A 168 1.04 -5.28 7.06
N TRP A 169 0.28 -6.22 7.61
CA TRP A 169 -0.23 -7.39 6.89
C TRP A 169 -1.74 -7.26 6.67
N ILE A 170 -2.21 -7.58 5.46
CA ILE A 170 -3.64 -7.63 5.14
C ILE A 170 -3.95 -9.02 4.59
N ASP A 171 -5.01 -9.65 5.07
CA ASP A 171 -5.51 -10.89 4.50
C ASP A 171 -6.40 -10.65 3.30
N SER A 172 -6.41 -11.61 2.37
CA SER A 172 -7.32 -11.58 1.23
C SER A 172 -8.80 -11.47 1.66
N THR A 173 -9.16 -12.03 2.81
CA THR A 173 -10.53 -12.01 3.35
C THR A 173 -10.95 -10.66 3.92
N ASP A 174 -10.00 -9.77 4.25
CA ASP A 174 -10.27 -8.42 4.74
C ASP A 174 -10.87 -7.52 3.67
N TRP A 175 -10.59 -7.82 2.40
CA TRP A 175 -11.10 -7.05 1.27
C TRP A 175 -12.61 -7.27 1.09
N ILE A 176 -13.36 -6.17 1.13
CA ILE A 176 -14.80 -6.15 0.91
C ILE A 176 -15.02 -5.86 -0.58
N ALA A 177 -15.53 -6.84 -1.34
CA ALA A 177 -16.02 -6.59 -2.69
C ALA A 177 -17.27 -5.70 -2.64
N GLN A 178 -17.37 -4.75 -3.57
CA GLN A 178 -18.61 -4.04 -3.83
C GLN A 178 -19.54 -4.93 -4.68
N THR A 179 -20.84 -4.88 -4.36
CA THR A 179 -21.92 -5.63 -5.02
C THR A 179 -22.45 -4.97 -6.29
N ALA A 180 -22.14 -3.69 -6.54
CA ALA A 180 -22.64 -2.95 -7.71
C ALA A 180 -21.70 -3.08 -8.92
N GLU A 181 -22.26 -3.16 -10.13
CA GLU A 181 -21.49 -3.20 -11.41
C GLU A 181 -20.72 -1.90 -11.69
N THR A 182 -21.03 -0.81 -10.99
CA THR A 182 -20.42 0.51 -11.17
C THR A 182 -19.69 0.95 -9.88
N GLY A 183 -18.37 0.76 -9.87
CA GLY A 183 -17.49 1.05 -8.74
C GLY A 183 -16.39 -0.01 -8.62
N GLN A 184 -15.24 0.21 -9.27
CA GLN A 184 -14.24 -0.85 -9.53
C GLN A 184 -13.31 -1.17 -8.33
N ALA A 185 -13.65 -0.75 -7.12
CA ALA A 185 -12.76 -0.76 -5.96
C ALA A 185 -13.28 -1.64 -4.83
N SER A 186 -12.41 -2.50 -4.29
CA SER A 186 -12.63 -3.16 -2.99
C SER A 186 -12.13 -2.25 -1.86
N SER A 187 -12.76 -2.36 -0.69
CA SER A 187 -12.44 -1.56 0.49
C SER A 187 -12.05 -2.43 1.68
N LEU A 188 -11.54 -1.79 2.73
CA LEU A 188 -11.20 -2.42 3.99
C LEU A 188 -12.08 -1.87 5.12
N PRO A 189 -12.48 -2.69 6.10
CA PRO A 189 -13.16 -2.21 7.29
C PRO A 189 -12.21 -1.41 8.19
N SER A 190 -12.76 -0.50 9.01
CA SER A 190 -11.99 0.37 9.91
C SER A 190 -11.06 -0.39 10.86
N ILE A 191 -11.48 -1.57 11.32
CA ILE A 191 -10.70 -2.41 12.23
C ILE A 191 -9.35 -2.82 11.62
N VAL A 192 -9.28 -3.11 10.31
CA VAL A 192 -8.03 -3.47 9.63
C VAL A 192 -7.04 -2.32 9.68
N TYR A 193 -7.51 -1.09 9.42
CA TYR A 193 -6.65 0.09 9.53
C TYR A 193 -6.16 0.34 10.96
N GLY A 194 -6.96 0.02 11.98
CA GLY A 194 -6.62 0.27 13.38
C GLY A 194 -5.75 -0.80 14.03
N SER A 195 -5.78 -2.05 13.52
CA SER A 195 -5.11 -3.17 14.18
C SER A 195 -4.09 -3.91 13.32
N GLN A 196 -4.18 -3.85 11.98
CA GLN A 196 -3.34 -4.63 11.07
C GLN A 196 -2.36 -3.79 10.25
N LEU A 197 -2.53 -2.46 10.25
CA LEU A 197 -1.69 -1.50 9.55
C LEU A 197 -1.12 -0.47 10.53
N ALA A 198 0.15 -0.60 10.90
CA ALA A 198 0.81 0.36 11.77
C ALA A 198 1.06 1.66 11.02
N ILE A 199 0.80 2.81 11.67
CA ILE A 199 1.16 4.12 11.13
C ILE A 199 2.67 4.29 11.30
N VAL A 200 3.39 4.49 10.20
CA VAL A 200 4.84 4.72 10.19
C VAL A 200 5.21 6.16 9.81
N PHE A 201 4.22 6.93 9.33
CA PHE A 201 4.31 8.37 9.08
C PHE A 201 2.91 8.99 9.16
N ASP A 202 2.81 10.19 9.74
CA ASP A 202 1.60 11.01 9.83
C ASP A 202 1.99 12.50 9.83
N ASP A 203 1.48 13.28 8.89
CA ASP A 203 1.68 14.75 8.75
C ASP A 203 0.55 15.54 9.45
#